data_AF-A0A2W6C9W2-F1
#
_entry.id   AF-A0A2W6C9W2-F1
#
_cell.length_a   1.000
_cell.length_b   1.000
_cell.length_c   1.000
_cell.angle_alpha   90.00
_cell.angle_beta   90.00
_cell.angle_gamma   90.00
#
_symmetry.space_group_name_H-M   'P 1'
#
loop_
_entity.id
_entity.type
_entity.pdbx_description
1 polymer ?
#
loop_
_entity_poly.entity_id
_entity_poly.type
_entity_poly.pdbx_seq_one_letter_code
_entity_poly.pdbx_strand_id
1 'polypeptide(L)'
;MVSPLLANIALHGLEEALGMYTKWGQNQGPRAVVRYADDFVVFCESKEDAEAVIGVLNGWLAERGLALSEEKTRIVHLRTGFDFLGWNIRHYPVKSTRTGYKLLIKPSKQAIREIKTKLRHEWIRLRGGNVRAVLRTLNPIIRGWANYHRIGVASKVFYDLDAWMFRREVRFVRHTHPHQSAHWQRQRYWGRLNPRRSRDRWVFGDTQTGYYLLEFRWFNIRRHAMVKGTFSSDDPTLRKYWVRRMAEKSNDLPRARQRVARVQNHICPLCGESIHNGEEIHEHHLYGRQSDDIILVHLYCHQQVHSRNRERADAQIA
;
A
#
# COMPACT_ATOMS: atom_id res chain seq x y z
N MET A 1 -14.04 9.52 -15.34
CA MET A 1 -14.46 8.19 -14.83
C MET A 1 -15.43 8.39 -13.68
N VAL A 2 -16.75 8.30 -13.92
CA VAL A 2 -17.79 8.40 -12.86
C VAL A 2 -18.14 7.01 -12.30
N SER A 3 -17.73 5.94 -12.99
CA SER A 3 -18.06 4.54 -12.66
C SER A 3 -17.74 4.12 -11.21
N PRO A 4 -16.58 4.44 -10.59
CA PRO A 4 -16.32 4.06 -9.19
C PRO A 4 -17.25 4.75 -8.19
N LEU A 5 -17.66 5.99 -8.49
CA LEU A 5 -18.61 6.73 -7.67
C LEU A 5 -20.01 6.11 -7.79
N LEU A 6 -20.44 5.78 -9.00
CA LEU A 6 -21.72 5.13 -9.25
C LEU A 6 -21.81 3.75 -8.58
N ALA A 7 -20.73 2.97 -8.57
CA ALA A 7 -20.69 1.70 -7.83
C ALA A 7 -20.86 1.91 -6.32
N ASN A 8 -20.22 2.94 -5.75
CA ASN A 8 -20.40 3.28 -4.33
C ASN A 8 -21.83 3.75 -4.01
N ILE A 9 -22.47 4.50 -4.92
CA ILE A 9 -23.86 4.95 -4.77
C ILE A 9 -24.82 3.76 -4.89
N ALA A 10 -24.65 2.90 -5.89
CA ALA A 10 -25.49 1.72 -6.09
C ALA A 10 -25.45 0.78 -4.87
N LEU A 11 -24.27 0.63 -4.26
CA LEU A 11 -24.07 -0.22 -3.08
C LEU A 11 -24.29 0.51 -1.74
N HIS A 12 -24.79 1.75 -1.77
CA HIS A 12 -25.19 2.47 -0.56
C HIS A 12 -26.47 1.86 0.02
N GLY A 13 -26.53 1.72 1.35
CA GLY A 13 -27.64 1.04 2.04
C GLY A 13 -27.48 -0.48 2.19
N LEU A 14 -26.34 -1.05 1.78
CA LEU A 14 -26.04 -2.48 1.98
C LEU A 14 -26.09 -2.90 3.46
N GLU A 15 -25.59 -2.04 4.35
CA GLU A 15 -25.61 -2.27 5.80
C GLU A 15 -27.05 -2.35 6.33
N GLU A 16 -27.92 -1.44 5.90
CA GLU A 16 -29.33 -1.39 6.27
C GLU A 16 -30.09 -2.62 5.75
N ALA A 17 -29.83 -3.03 4.51
CA ALA A 17 -30.42 -4.22 3.90
C ALA A 17 -30.06 -5.51 4.66
N LEU A 18 -28.87 -5.56 5.26
CA LEU A 18 -28.42 -6.67 6.09
C LEU A 18 -28.95 -6.60 7.54
N GLY A 19 -29.71 -5.55 7.88
CA GLY A 19 -30.21 -5.30 9.23
C GLY A 19 -29.12 -4.87 10.21
N MET A 20 -28.01 -4.33 9.70
CA MET A 20 -26.91 -3.86 10.54
C MET A 20 -27.28 -2.51 11.14
N TYR A 21 -27.04 -2.37 12.45
CA TYR A 21 -27.18 -1.09 13.13
C TYR A 21 -25.89 -0.80 13.90
N THR A 22 -25.41 0.43 13.76
CA THR A 22 -24.21 0.89 14.45
C THR A 22 -24.61 1.83 15.57
N LYS A 23 -24.01 1.63 16.75
CA LYS A 23 -24.14 2.54 17.89
C LYS A 23 -22.74 3.03 18.26
N TRP A 24 -22.55 4.35 18.29
CA TRP A 24 -21.25 4.98 18.57
C TRP A 24 -20.10 4.52 17.63
N GLY A 25 -20.43 4.21 16.38
CA GLY A 25 -19.47 3.69 15.39
C GLY A 25 -19.03 2.24 15.63
N GLN A 26 -19.74 1.50 16.49
CA GLN A 26 -19.55 0.06 16.67
C GLN A 26 -20.78 -0.69 16.19
N ASN A 27 -20.54 -1.77 15.44
CA ASN A 27 -21.58 -2.68 15.04
C ASN A 27 -22.12 -3.44 16.25
N GLN A 28 -23.44 -3.46 16.42
CA GLN A 28 -24.15 -4.13 17.52
C GLN A 28 -24.95 -5.36 17.03
N GLY A 29 -25.03 -5.56 15.71
CA GLY A 29 -25.73 -6.69 15.11
C GLY A 29 -24.88 -7.96 15.03
N PRO A 30 -25.51 -9.13 14.81
CA PRO A 30 -24.83 -10.41 14.62
C PRO A 30 -24.06 -10.50 13.28
N ARG A 31 -24.37 -9.59 12.35
CA ARG A 31 -23.77 -9.53 11.01
C ARG A 31 -22.86 -8.33 10.89
N ALA A 32 -21.73 -8.47 10.21
CA ALA A 32 -20.85 -7.35 9.87
C ALA A 32 -20.50 -7.38 8.38
N VAL A 33 -20.46 -6.22 7.72
CA VAL A 33 -20.02 -6.11 6.33
C VAL A 33 -18.74 -5.29 6.24
N VAL A 34 -17.84 -5.73 5.37
CA VAL A 34 -16.67 -4.97 4.96
C VAL A 34 -16.71 -4.87 3.44
N ARG A 35 -16.81 -3.65 2.92
CA ARG A 35 -16.90 -3.37 1.50
C ARG A 35 -15.68 -2.59 1.00
N TYR A 36 -15.23 -2.91 -0.20
CA TYR A 36 -14.21 -2.20 -0.93
C TYR A 36 -14.61 -2.13 -2.41
N ALA A 37 -15.10 -0.96 -2.84
CA ALA A 37 -15.75 -0.80 -4.15
C ALA A 37 -16.89 -1.83 -4.34
N ASP A 38 -16.76 -2.72 -5.32
CA ASP A 38 -17.67 -3.81 -5.67
C ASP A 38 -17.41 -5.11 -4.88
N ASP A 39 -16.20 -5.31 -4.37
CA ASP A 39 -15.86 -6.47 -3.55
C ASP A 39 -16.30 -6.26 -2.10
N PHE A 40 -17.03 -7.21 -1.52
CA PHE A 40 -17.42 -7.17 -0.12
C PHE A 40 -17.39 -8.54 0.55
N VAL A 41 -17.32 -8.51 1.88
CA VAL A 41 -17.37 -9.69 2.75
C VAL A 41 -18.42 -9.44 3.81
N VAL A 42 -19.34 -10.39 3.95
CA VAL A 42 -20.30 -10.41 5.05
C VAL A 42 -19.88 -11.49 6.06
N PHE A 43 -19.77 -11.09 7.31
CA PHE A 43 -19.56 -11.99 8.44
C PHE A 43 -20.91 -12.29 9.08
N CYS A 44 -21.21 -13.57 9.22
CA CYS A 44 -22.42 -14.11 9.82
C CYS A 44 -22.05 -15.07 10.97
N GLU A 45 -22.98 -15.31 11.90
CA GLU A 45 -22.74 -16.22 13.03
C GLU A 45 -22.80 -17.70 12.64
N SER A 46 -23.70 -18.06 11.71
CA SER A 46 -23.89 -19.43 11.26
C SER A 46 -23.90 -19.56 9.74
N LYS A 47 -23.82 -20.80 9.24
CA LYS A 47 -23.88 -21.08 7.80
C LYS A 47 -25.27 -20.79 7.26
N GLU A 48 -26.30 -21.13 8.02
CA GLU A 48 -27.71 -20.93 7.70
C GLU A 48 -28.01 -19.43 7.58
N ASP A 49 -27.46 -18.62 8.48
CA ASP A 49 -27.55 -17.15 8.40
C ASP A 49 -26.84 -16.61 7.15
N ALA A 50 -25.67 -17.17 6.78
CA ALA A 50 -24.98 -16.79 5.56
C ALA A 50 -25.76 -17.15 4.29
N GLU A 51 -26.43 -18.30 4.25
CA GLU A 51 -27.29 -18.71 3.14
C GLU A 51 -28.53 -17.80 3.03
N ALA A 52 -29.16 -17.46 4.15
CA ALA A 52 -30.27 -16.51 4.19
C ALA A 52 -29.84 -15.12 3.69
N VAL A 53 -28.65 -14.66 4.08
CA VAL A 53 -28.07 -13.40 3.61
C VAL A 53 -27.88 -13.36 2.09
N ILE A 54 -27.47 -14.46 1.45
CA ILE A 54 -27.34 -14.53 -0.01
C ILE A 54 -28.71 -14.27 -0.68
N GLY A 55 -29.79 -14.84 -0.15
CA GLY A 55 -31.14 -14.60 -0.65
C GLY A 55 -31.56 -13.14 -0.54
N VAL A 56 -31.33 -12.52 0.63
CA VAL A 56 -31.62 -11.09 0.86
C VAL A 56 -30.81 -10.21 -0.09
N LEU A 57 -29.51 -10.50 -0.26
CA LEU A 57 -28.63 -9.74 -1.13
C LEU A 57 -29.02 -9.85 -2.61
N ASN A 58 -29.42 -11.04 -3.08
CA ASN A 58 -29.88 -11.20 -4.45
C ASN A 58 -31.14 -10.38 -4.73
N GLY A 59 -32.11 -10.37 -3.82
CA GLY A 59 -33.30 -9.51 -3.96
C GLY A 59 -32.95 -8.02 -3.98
N TRP A 60 -32.11 -7.59 -3.02
CA TRP A 60 -31.72 -6.18 -2.89
C TRP A 60 -30.86 -5.67 -4.07
N LEU A 61 -29.99 -6.52 -4.62
CA LEU A 61 -29.19 -6.20 -5.81
C LEU A 61 -30.04 -6.22 -7.09
N ALA A 62 -31.03 -7.11 -7.19
CA ALA A 62 -31.90 -7.20 -8.36
C ALA A 62 -32.70 -5.91 -8.61
N GLU A 63 -33.17 -5.24 -7.54
CA GLU A 63 -33.80 -3.91 -7.62
C GLU A 63 -32.89 -2.86 -8.28
N ARG A 64 -31.57 -3.06 -8.21
CA ARG A 64 -30.53 -2.16 -8.75
C ARG A 64 -29.98 -2.66 -10.09
N GLY A 65 -30.54 -3.73 -10.65
CA GLY A 65 -30.07 -4.36 -11.89
C GLY A 65 -28.73 -5.09 -11.74
N LEU A 66 -28.36 -5.48 -10.52
CA LEU A 66 -27.12 -6.20 -10.21
C LEU A 66 -27.42 -7.62 -9.75
N ALA A 67 -26.46 -8.52 -9.92
CA ALA A 67 -26.53 -9.89 -9.44
C ALA A 67 -25.20 -10.32 -8.82
N LEU A 68 -25.25 -11.21 -7.83
CA LEU A 68 -24.05 -11.84 -7.30
C LEU A 68 -23.48 -12.80 -8.34
N SER A 69 -22.15 -12.81 -8.46
CA SER A 69 -21.46 -13.81 -9.27
C SER A 69 -21.43 -15.13 -8.50
N GLU A 70 -22.16 -16.14 -8.97
CA GLU A 70 -22.21 -17.47 -8.36
C GLU A 70 -20.81 -18.11 -8.27
N GLU A 71 -19.97 -17.91 -9.28
CA GLU A 71 -18.60 -18.44 -9.32
C GLU A 71 -17.69 -17.82 -8.23
N LYS A 72 -17.87 -16.53 -7.94
CA LYS A 72 -17.04 -15.79 -6.97
C LYS A 72 -17.58 -15.87 -5.54
N THR A 73 -18.90 -16.03 -5.39
CA THR A 73 -19.57 -16.04 -4.10
C THR A 73 -19.34 -17.38 -3.41
N ARG A 74 -18.77 -17.34 -2.21
CA ARG A 74 -18.48 -18.55 -1.44
C ARG A 74 -18.69 -18.32 0.05
N ILE A 75 -19.34 -19.29 0.69
CA ILE A 75 -19.45 -19.35 2.14
C ILE A 75 -18.25 -20.11 2.68
N VAL A 76 -17.46 -19.45 3.53
CA VAL A 76 -16.20 -19.99 4.05
C VAL A 76 -16.09 -19.72 5.54
N HIS A 77 -15.72 -20.75 6.30
CA HIS A 77 -15.51 -20.61 7.73
C HIS A 77 -14.16 -19.95 8.04
N LEU A 78 -14.10 -19.06 9.05
CA LEU A 78 -12.89 -18.33 9.44
C LEU A 78 -11.69 -19.23 9.80
N ARG A 79 -11.95 -20.48 10.23
CA ARG A 79 -10.88 -21.47 10.51
C ARG A 79 -10.16 -21.96 9.25
N THR A 80 -10.88 -22.06 8.13
CA THR A 80 -10.29 -22.31 6.80
C THR A 80 -9.60 -21.04 6.32
N GLY A 81 -10.27 -19.91 6.53
CA GLY A 81 -9.84 -18.58 6.11
C GLY A 81 -10.15 -18.30 4.65
N PHE A 82 -10.04 -17.03 4.28
CA PHE A 82 -10.33 -16.56 2.93
C PHE A 82 -9.38 -15.44 2.52
N ASP A 83 -9.29 -15.22 1.22
CA ASP A 83 -8.48 -14.14 0.64
C ASP A 83 -9.38 -12.95 0.28
N PHE A 84 -8.99 -11.74 0.71
CA PHE A 84 -9.67 -10.48 0.43
C PHE A 84 -8.63 -9.35 0.29
N LEU A 85 -8.67 -8.60 -0.81
CA LEU A 85 -7.72 -7.51 -1.11
C LEU A 85 -6.24 -7.89 -0.93
N GLY A 86 -5.84 -9.09 -1.35
CA GLY A 86 -4.45 -9.56 -1.20
C GLY A 86 -4.06 -9.97 0.23
N TRP A 87 -5.03 -10.07 1.14
CA TRP A 87 -4.86 -10.56 2.51
C TRP A 87 -5.54 -11.90 2.70
N ASN A 88 -4.90 -12.82 3.41
CA ASN A 88 -5.52 -14.01 3.95
C ASN A 88 -5.96 -13.74 5.39
N ILE A 89 -7.26 -13.87 5.63
CA ILE A 89 -7.90 -13.66 6.93
C ILE A 89 -8.27 -15.04 7.49
N ARG A 90 -7.67 -15.43 8.63
CA ARG A 90 -7.86 -16.78 9.20
C ARG A 90 -7.73 -16.84 10.71
N HIS A 91 -8.57 -17.66 11.34
CA HIS A 91 -8.46 -18.09 12.74
C HIS A 91 -7.46 -19.24 12.89
N TYR A 92 -6.52 -19.06 13.83
CA TYR A 92 -5.54 -20.06 14.20
C TYR A 92 -5.78 -20.49 15.65
N PRO A 93 -5.77 -21.80 15.95
CA PRO A 93 -5.93 -22.28 17.32
C PRO A 93 -4.73 -21.85 18.18
N VAL A 94 -4.99 -21.22 19.32
CA VAL A 94 -3.97 -20.81 20.29
C VAL A 94 -4.48 -21.02 21.72
N LYS A 95 -3.57 -21.37 22.63
CA LYS A 95 -3.91 -21.54 24.06
C LYS A 95 -3.99 -20.23 24.84
N SER A 96 -3.52 -19.12 24.25
CA SER A 96 -3.36 -17.83 24.94
C SER A 96 -4.59 -16.93 24.96
N THR A 97 -5.69 -17.36 24.34
CA THR A 97 -6.92 -16.56 24.22
C THR A 97 -8.10 -17.32 24.82
N ARG A 98 -9.03 -16.62 25.47
CA ARG A 98 -10.26 -17.22 26.05
C ARG A 98 -11.08 -18.03 25.04
N THR A 99 -11.10 -17.61 23.78
CA THR A 99 -11.81 -18.30 22.69
C THR A 99 -11.05 -19.51 22.13
N GLY A 100 -9.80 -19.72 22.52
CA GLY A 100 -8.91 -20.73 21.92
C GLY A 100 -8.45 -20.41 20.50
N TYR A 101 -8.75 -19.22 19.95
CA TYR A 101 -8.40 -18.82 18.59
C TYR A 101 -7.86 -17.39 18.51
N LYS A 102 -6.91 -17.19 17.61
CA LYS A 102 -6.36 -15.88 17.24
C LYS A 102 -6.56 -15.61 15.75
N LEU A 103 -7.15 -14.46 15.44
CA LEU A 103 -7.23 -13.95 14.07
C LEU A 103 -5.87 -13.40 13.64
N LEU A 104 -5.33 -13.94 12.55
CA LEU A 104 -4.14 -13.41 11.90
C LEU A 104 -4.48 -13.03 10.47
N ILE A 105 -4.24 -11.77 10.13
CA ILE A 105 -4.35 -11.24 8.77
C ILE A 105 -2.95 -11.21 8.18
N LYS A 106 -2.70 -12.06 7.17
CA LYS A 106 -1.38 -12.24 6.55
C LYS A 106 -1.47 -11.90 5.05
N PRO A 107 -0.38 -11.53 4.37
CA PRO A 107 -0.39 -11.44 2.91
C PRO A 107 -0.85 -12.77 2.30
N SER A 108 -1.75 -12.72 1.31
CA SER A 108 -2.29 -13.92 0.68
C SER A 108 -1.21 -14.67 -0.11
N LYS A 109 -1.40 -15.98 -0.29
CA LYS A 109 -0.45 -16.78 -1.10
C LYS A 109 -0.38 -16.25 -2.53
N GLN A 110 -1.50 -15.78 -3.06
CA GLN A 110 -1.57 -15.17 -4.39
C GLN A 110 -0.76 -13.87 -4.46
N ALA A 111 -0.97 -12.93 -3.52
CA ALA A 111 -0.20 -11.67 -3.48
C ALA A 111 1.31 -11.92 -3.38
N ILE A 112 1.74 -12.93 -2.61
CA ILE A 112 3.14 -13.33 -2.50
C ILE A 112 3.67 -13.90 -3.84
N ARG A 113 2.87 -14.67 -4.58
CA ARG A 113 3.26 -15.18 -5.90
C ARG A 113 3.38 -14.04 -6.91
N GLU A 114 2.42 -13.13 -6.93
CA GLU A 114 2.39 -11.99 -7.85
C GLU A 114 3.61 -11.09 -7.68
N ILE A 115 3.97 -10.73 -6.44
CA ILE A 115 5.17 -9.93 -6.19
C ILE A 115 6.45 -10.68 -6.58
N LYS A 116 6.53 -11.99 -6.31
CA LYS A 116 7.67 -12.82 -6.74
C LYS A 116 7.77 -12.89 -8.26
N THR A 117 6.65 -13.02 -8.97
CA THR A 117 6.60 -13.04 -10.43
C THR A 117 7.04 -11.69 -11.00
N LYS A 118 6.51 -10.58 -10.48
CA LYS A 118 6.89 -9.23 -10.87
C LYS A 118 8.39 -8.99 -10.67
N LEU A 119 8.92 -9.25 -9.47
CA LEU A 119 10.34 -9.10 -9.18
C LEU A 119 11.20 -10.03 -10.04
N ARG A 120 10.77 -11.28 -10.26
CA ARG A 120 11.48 -12.23 -11.14
C ARG A 120 11.57 -11.69 -12.56
N HIS A 121 10.48 -11.16 -13.10
CA HIS A 121 10.44 -10.58 -14.43
C HIS A 121 11.44 -9.42 -14.55
N GLU A 122 11.45 -8.52 -13.56
CA GLU A 122 12.39 -7.40 -13.49
C GLU A 122 13.86 -7.86 -13.41
N TRP A 123 14.16 -8.87 -12.60
CA TRP A 123 15.49 -9.47 -12.53
C TRP A 123 15.94 -10.12 -13.84
N ILE A 124 15.01 -10.69 -14.62
CA ILE A 124 15.31 -11.28 -15.93
C ILE A 124 15.55 -10.18 -16.95
N ARG A 125 14.67 -9.16 -17.00
CA ARG A 125 14.76 -8.05 -17.93
C ARG A 125 16.05 -7.24 -17.77
N LEU A 126 16.49 -7.03 -16.53
CA LEU A 126 17.69 -6.24 -16.23
C LEU A 126 18.96 -7.09 -16.12
N ARG A 127 18.89 -8.37 -16.49
CA ARG A 127 20.03 -9.30 -16.43
C ARG A 127 21.18 -8.80 -17.30
N GLY A 128 22.41 -8.82 -16.77
CA GLY A 128 23.59 -8.26 -17.44
C GLY A 128 23.65 -6.73 -17.47
N GLY A 129 22.60 -6.04 -17.02
CA GLY A 129 22.55 -4.58 -16.95
C GLY A 129 23.30 -4.00 -15.76
N ASN A 130 23.34 -2.66 -15.72
CA ASN A 130 23.95 -1.92 -14.62
C ASN A 130 23.17 -2.13 -13.31
N VAL A 131 23.88 -2.42 -12.21
CA VAL A 131 23.29 -2.59 -10.87
C VAL A 131 22.47 -1.38 -10.45
N ARG A 132 22.88 -0.14 -10.77
CA ARG A 132 22.09 1.05 -10.45
C ARG A 132 20.71 1.04 -11.11
N ALA A 133 20.60 0.51 -12.34
CA ALA A 133 19.31 0.37 -13.02
C ALA A 133 18.43 -0.68 -12.31
N VAL A 134 19.02 -1.81 -11.89
CA VAL A 134 18.34 -2.81 -11.05
C VAL A 134 17.79 -2.19 -9.77
N LEU A 135 18.63 -1.46 -9.03
CA LEU A 135 18.23 -0.82 -7.78
C LEU A 135 17.11 0.21 -7.98
N ARG A 136 17.21 1.02 -9.04
CA ARG A 136 16.20 2.05 -9.36
C ARG A 136 14.83 1.45 -9.67
N THR A 137 14.81 0.29 -10.33
CA THR A 137 13.57 -0.39 -10.71
C THR A 137 12.96 -1.20 -9.58
N LEU A 138 13.78 -1.92 -8.81
CA LEU A 138 13.28 -2.82 -7.76
C LEU A 138 12.87 -2.08 -6.49
N ASN A 139 13.59 -1.03 -6.09
CA ASN A 139 13.32 -0.32 -4.83
C ASN A 139 11.89 0.26 -4.73
N PRO A 140 11.32 0.90 -5.76
CA PRO A 140 9.92 1.34 -5.74
C PRO A 140 8.93 0.18 -5.56
N ILE A 141 9.17 -0.95 -6.23
CA ILE A 141 8.31 -2.15 -6.15
C ILE A 141 8.33 -2.73 -4.75
N ILE A 142 9.53 -2.92 -4.17
CA ILE A 142 9.71 -3.42 -2.81
C ILE A 142 9.06 -2.48 -1.80
N ARG A 143 9.31 -1.17 -1.92
CA ARG A 143 8.75 -0.15 -1.02
C ARG A 143 7.23 -0.16 -1.05
N GLY A 144 6.62 -0.14 -2.25
CA GLY A 144 5.17 -0.13 -2.40
C GLY A 144 4.52 -1.37 -1.78
N TRP A 145 5.03 -2.55 -2.12
CA TRP A 145 4.47 -3.82 -1.62
C TRP A 145 4.66 -3.97 -0.10
N ALA A 146 5.84 -3.62 0.42
CA ALA A 146 6.10 -3.67 1.87
C ALA A 146 5.24 -2.67 2.64
N ASN A 147 5.06 -1.44 2.14
CA ASN A 147 4.18 -0.44 2.77
C ASN A 147 2.71 -0.87 2.78
N TYR A 148 2.25 -1.53 1.72
CA TYR A 148 0.89 -2.08 1.70
C TYR A 148 0.73 -3.19 2.76
N HIS A 149 1.67 -4.14 2.82
CA HIS A 149 1.52 -5.31 3.67
C HIS A 149 2.03 -5.18 5.13
N ARG A 150 2.72 -4.10 5.49
CA ARG A 150 3.25 -3.90 6.86
C ARG A 150 2.16 -3.64 7.91
N ILE A 151 0.91 -3.44 7.51
CA ILE A 151 -0.20 -3.24 8.46
C ILE A 151 -0.66 -4.55 9.14
N GLY A 152 -0.49 -5.67 8.42
CA GLY A 152 -0.86 -7.00 8.86
C GLY A 152 0.30 -7.77 9.50
N VAL A 153 0.12 -9.09 9.62
CA VAL A 153 1.13 -10.01 10.16
C VAL A 153 2.04 -10.46 9.01
N ALA A 154 2.98 -9.60 8.63
CA ALA A 154 3.84 -9.83 7.46
C ALA A 154 5.32 -10.13 7.78
N SER A 155 5.77 -10.02 9.04
CA SER A 155 7.20 -10.12 9.38
C SER A 155 7.88 -11.40 8.87
N LYS A 156 7.22 -12.56 9.03
CA LYS A 156 7.74 -13.84 8.51
C LYS A 156 7.81 -13.85 6.98
N VAL A 157 6.76 -13.34 6.32
CA VAL A 157 6.71 -13.25 4.86
C VAL A 157 7.81 -12.34 4.32
N PHE A 158 8.07 -11.21 4.99
CA PHE A 158 9.16 -10.30 4.64
C PHE A 158 10.51 -10.99 4.72
N TYR A 159 10.78 -11.74 5.80
CA TYR A 159 12.00 -12.52 5.93
C TYR A 159 12.15 -13.58 4.82
N ASP A 160 11.08 -14.32 4.53
CA ASP A 160 11.07 -15.36 3.49
C ASP A 160 11.25 -14.75 2.08
N LEU A 161 10.77 -13.52 1.85
CA LEU A 161 10.97 -12.77 0.62
C LEU A 161 12.42 -12.28 0.48
N ASP A 162 13.03 -11.76 1.54
CA ASP A 162 14.44 -11.35 1.52
C ASP A 162 15.37 -12.54 1.24
N ALA A 163 15.13 -13.70 1.87
CA ALA A 163 15.88 -14.92 1.57
C ALA A 163 15.70 -15.39 0.11
N TRP A 164 14.51 -15.15 -0.48
CA TRP A 164 14.27 -15.40 -1.89
C TRP A 164 14.98 -14.39 -2.81
N MET A 165 14.98 -13.10 -2.43
CA MET A 165 15.67 -12.02 -3.15
C MET A 165 17.18 -12.23 -3.17
N PHE A 166 17.78 -12.62 -2.05
CA PHE A 166 19.21 -12.91 -1.96
C PHE A 166 19.67 -13.94 -2.99
N ARG A 167 18.87 -15.00 -3.22
CA ARG A 167 19.16 -16.00 -4.28
C ARG A 167 19.11 -15.41 -5.68
N ARG A 168 18.30 -14.36 -5.91
CA ARG A 168 18.24 -13.64 -7.19
C ARG A 168 19.42 -12.71 -7.36
N GLU A 169 19.81 -11.99 -6.31
CA GLU A 169 21.01 -11.14 -6.29
C GLU A 169 22.26 -11.94 -6.65
N VAL A 170 22.47 -13.09 -5.98
CA VAL A 170 23.60 -13.98 -6.27
C VAL A 170 23.58 -14.46 -7.72
N ARG A 171 22.40 -14.83 -8.25
CA ARG A 171 22.27 -15.26 -9.64
C ARG A 171 22.59 -14.14 -10.63
N PHE A 172 22.12 -12.92 -10.35
CA PHE A 172 22.41 -11.74 -11.15
C PHE A 172 23.92 -11.49 -11.18
N VAL A 173 24.58 -11.42 -10.03
CA VAL A 173 26.03 -11.13 -9.95
C VAL A 173 26.87 -12.20 -10.65
N ARG A 174 26.57 -13.48 -10.42
CA ARG A 174 27.28 -14.58 -11.10
C ARG A 174 27.14 -14.55 -12.61
N HIS A 175 25.97 -14.13 -13.10
CA HIS A 175 25.73 -14.03 -14.53
C HIS A 175 26.40 -12.79 -15.14
N THR A 176 26.40 -11.66 -14.44
CA THR A 176 27.06 -10.43 -14.91
C THR A 176 28.58 -10.56 -14.88
N HIS A 177 29.14 -11.36 -13.96
CA HIS A 177 30.59 -11.50 -13.76
C HIS A 177 31.03 -12.97 -13.69
N PRO A 178 30.89 -13.75 -14.79
CA PRO A 178 31.15 -15.19 -14.79
C PRO A 178 32.62 -15.54 -14.54
N HIS A 179 33.56 -14.67 -14.92
CA HIS A 179 35.01 -14.89 -14.78
C HIS A 179 35.61 -14.31 -13.50
N GLN A 180 34.81 -13.63 -12.68
CA GLN A 180 35.30 -13.00 -11.44
C GLN A 180 35.16 -13.95 -10.25
N SER A 181 36.12 -13.88 -9.32
CA SER A 181 36.08 -14.71 -8.11
C SER A 181 34.89 -14.35 -7.21
N ALA A 182 34.40 -15.33 -6.45
CA ALA A 182 33.33 -15.10 -5.46
C ALA A 182 33.75 -14.07 -4.39
N HIS A 183 35.05 -13.93 -4.11
CA HIS A 183 35.57 -12.90 -3.21
C HIS A 183 35.37 -11.50 -3.79
N TRP A 184 35.78 -11.28 -5.05
CA TRP A 184 35.60 -10.01 -5.75
C TRP A 184 34.11 -9.64 -5.87
N GLN A 185 33.28 -10.61 -6.27
CA GLN A 185 31.83 -10.42 -6.39
C GLN A 185 31.21 -9.93 -5.06
N ARG A 186 31.63 -10.52 -3.94
CA ARG A 186 31.17 -10.11 -2.61
C ARG A 186 31.57 -8.68 -2.28
N GLN A 187 32.83 -8.31 -2.45
CA GLN A 187 33.31 -6.96 -2.17
C GLN A 187 32.68 -5.88 -3.08
N ARG A 188 32.34 -6.23 -4.31
CA ARG A 188 31.74 -5.30 -5.28
C ARG A 188 30.26 -5.03 -5.03
N TYR A 189 29.51 -6.01 -4.52
CA TYR A 189 28.05 -5.98 -4.49
C TYR A 189 27.40 -6.08 -3.12
N TRP A 190 28.10 -6.57 -2.10
CA TRP A 190 27.56 -6.66 -0.74
C TRP A 190 28.45 -5.94 0.25
N GLY A 191 27.81 -5.20 1.17
CA GLY A 191 28.53 -4.54 2.25
C GLY A 191 27.62 -3.83 3.22
N ARG A 192 28.23 -2.98 4.05
CA ARG A 192 27.52 -2.10 4.99
C ARG A 192 27.05 -0.84 4.25
N LEU A 193 25.98 -0.99 3.46
CA LEU A 193 25.49 0.11 2.61
C LEU A 193 24.43 0.98 3.27
N ASN A 194 23.79 0.50 4.34
CA ASN A 194 22.74 1.24 5.04
C ASN A 194 23.28 1.84 6.34
N PRO A 195 23.55 3.16 6.43
CA PRO A 195 24.14 3.78 7.62
C PRO A 195 23.27 3.65 8.88
N ARG A 196 21.95 3.52 8.72
CA ARG A 196 21.01 3.40 9.86
C ARG A 196 20.88 1.98 10.39
N ARG A 197 21.37 1.01 9.63
CA ARG A 197 21.37 -0.39 9.98
C ARG A 197 22.80 -0.90 9.86
N SER A 198 23.71 -0.30 10.61
CA SER A 198 25.14 -0.63 10.64
C SER A 198 25.42 -2.10 11.00
N ARG A 199 24.45 -2.79 11.63
CA ARG A 199 24.49 -4.23 11.91
C ARG A 199 24.27 -5.10 10.66
N ASP A 200 23.62 -4.58 9.62
CA ASP A 200 23.41 -5.28 8.35
C ASP A 200 24.69 -5.20 7.52
N ARG A 201 25.51 -6.26 7.60
CA ARG A 201 26.83 -6.32 6.95
C ARG A 201 26.78 -6.78 5.50
N TRP A 202 25.64 -7.30 5.05
CA TRP A 202 25.48 -8.01 3.79
C TRP A 202 24.31 -7.43 2.97
N VAL A 203 24.32 -6.12 2.76
CA VAL A 203 23.30 -5.45 1.96
C VAL A 203 23.73 -5.41 0.50
N PHE A 204 22.87 -5.88 -0.40
CA PHE A 204 23.11 -5.84 -1.84
C PHE A 204 23.02 -4.41 -2.38
N GLY A 205 23.97 -4.04 -3.22
CA GLY A 205 24.00 -2.74 -3.86
C GLY A 205 25.28 -2.46 -4.61
N ASP A 206 25.59 -1.18 -4.76
CA ASP A 206 26.77 -0.68 -5.41
C ASP A 206 27.71 -0.08 -4.37
N THR A 207 28.73 -0.85 -3.97
CA THR A 207 29.63 -0.49 -2.85
C THR A 207 30.43 0.78 -3.09
N GLN A 208 30.65 1.15 -4.35
CA GLN A 208 31.35 2.39 -4.73
C GLN A 208 30.51 3.64 -4.51
N THR A 209 29.18 3.51 -4.57
CA THR A 209 28.27 4.67 -4.63
C THR A 209 27.37 4.75 -3.42
N GLY A 210 27.32 3.68 -2.62
CA GLY A 210 26.45 3.56 -1.47
C GLY A 210 24.99 3.36 -1.84
N TYR A 211 24.63 3.19 -3.11
CA TYR A 211 23.27 2.83 -3.50
C TYR A 211 23.00 1.37 -3.14
N TYR A 212 21.84 1.09 -2.55
CA TYR A 212 21.49 -0.26 -2.09
C TYR A 212 20.06 -0.65 -2.39
N LEU A 213 19.82 -1.96 -2.34
CA LEU A 213 18.51 -2.56 -2.45
C LEU A 213 17.81 -2.53 -1.08
N LEU A 214 16.53 -2.17 -1.08
CA LEU A 214 15.71 -2.25 0.12
C LEU A 214 15.39 -3.69 0.47
N GLU A 215 15.47 -4.04 1.75
CA GLU A 215 15.02 -5.33 2.27
C GLU A 215 13.61 -5.20 2.86
N PHE A 216 12.76 -6.20 2.63
CA PHE A 216 11.39 -6.25 3.14
C PHE A 216 11.37 -6.22 4.67
N ARG A 217 12.31 -6.89 5.34
CA ARG A 217 12.39 -6.92 6.82
C ARG A 217 12.68 -5.57 7.45
N TRP A 218 13.13 -4.58 6.68
CA TRP A 218 13.34 -3.23 7.21
C TRP A 218 12.04 -2.45 7.45
N PHE A 219 10.93 -2.92 6.88
CA PHE A 219 9.61 -2.32 7.03
C PHE A 219 8.93 -2.90 8.26
N ASN A 220 9.15 -2.26 9.41
CA ASN A 220 8.54 -2.69 10.67
C ASN A 220 7.01 -2.68 10.57
N ILE A 221 6.35 -3.65 11.21
CA ILE A 221 4.89 -3.71 11.26
C ILE A 221 4.34 -2.45 11.93
N ARG A 222 3.35 -1.83 11.29
CA ARG A 222 2.66 -0.62 11.80
C ARG A 222 1.16 -0.85 11.73
N ARG A 223 0.52 -1.02 12.87
CA ARG A 223 -0.93 -1.26 12.92
C ARG A 223 -1.69 -0.02 12.46
N HIS A 224 -2.73 -0.24 11.67
CA HIS A 224 -3.59 0.84 11.23
C HIS A 224 -4.39 1.38 12.42
N ALA A 225 -4.29 2.68 12.69
CA ALA A 225 -5.18 3.34 13.64
C ALA A 225 -6.53 3.55 12.97
N MET A 226 -7.63 3.05 13.51
CA MET A 226 -8.96 3.23 12.91
C MET A 226 -9.36 4.73 12.87
N VAL A 227 -10.21 5.10 11.91
CA VAL A 227 -10.86 6.42 11.90
C VAL A 227 -11.87 6.45 13.05
N LYS A 228 -12.00 7.58 13.75
CA LYS A 228 -12.97 7.73 14.83
C LYS A 228 -14.38 7.91 14.27
N GLY A 229 -15.32 7.09 14.73
CA GLY A 229 -16.73 7.20 14.37
C GLY A 229 -16.95 7.22 12.86
N THR A 230 -17.83 8.12 12.41
CA THR A 230 -18.18 8.35 11.00
C THR A 230 -17.46 9.56 10.40
N PHE A 231 -16.29 9.92 10.96
CA PHE A 231 -15.55 11.09 10.51
C PHE A 231 -15.22 10.96 9.02
N SER A 232 -15.66 11.94 8.23
CA SER A 232 -15.34 12.06 6.81
C SER A 232 -14.16 13.00 6.61
N SER A 233 -13.30 12.71 5.62
CA SER A 233 -12.24 13.62 5.17
C SER A 233 -12.78 14.98 4.71
N ASP A 234 -14.03 14.98 4.25
CA ASP A 234 -14.66 16.12 3.62
C ASP A 234 -15.38 17.02 4.62
N ASP A 235 -15.39 16.63 5.91
CA ASP A 235 -15.89 17.48 6.99
C ASP A 235 -14.86 18.59 7.32
N PRO A 236 -15.19 19.86 7.04
CA PRO A 236 -14.26 20.97 7.26
C PRO A 236 -13.91 21.17 8.75
N THR A 237 -14.79 20.77 9.67
CA THR A 237 -14.55 20.88 11.12
C THR A 237 -13.45 19.92 11.59
N LEU A 238 -13.20 18.84 10.84
CA LEU A 238 -12.23 17.80 11.14
C LEU A 238 -10.88 18.00 10.43
N ARG A 239 -10.65 19.12 9.75
CA ARG A 239 -9.41 19.39 8.99
C ARG A 239 -8.14 19.16 9.81
N LYS A 240 -8.09 19.63 11.07
CA LYS A 240 -6.94 19.43 11.97
C LYS A 240 -6.70 17.95 12.30
N TYR A 241 -7.76 17.18 12.49
CA TYR A 241 -7.68 15.75 12.74
C TYR A 241 -7.10 15.03 11.52
N TRP A 242 -7.60 15.35 10.32
CA TRP A 242 -7.13 14.73 9.07
C TRP A 242 -5.71 15.09 8.71
N VAL A 243 -5.30 16.37 8.84
CA VAL A 243 -3.91 16.77 8.62
C VAL A 243 -2.96 16.00 9.54
N ARG A 244 -3.28 15.91 10.85
CA ARG A 244 -2.46 15.18 11.81
C ARG A 244 -2.38 13.68 11.50
N ARG A 245 -3.51 13.07 11.16
CA ARG A 245 -3.58 11.65 10.81
C ARG A 245 -2.82 11.35 9.51
N MET A 246 -2.94 12.21 8.51
CA MET A 246 -2.27 12.03 7.22
C MET A 246 -0.77 12.35 7.28
N ALA A 247 -0.32 13.19 8.23
CA ALA A 247 1.09 13.46 8.44
C ALA A 247 1.93 12.19 8.62
N GLU A 248 1.38 11.16 9.30
CA GLU A 248 2.04 9.87 9.50
C GLU A 248 2.42 9.17 8.19
N LYS A 249 1.58 9.30 7.14
CA LYS A 249 1.84 8.72 5.81
C LYS A 249 3.10 9.28 5.17
N SER A 250 3.50 10.50 5.55
CA SER A 250 4.75 11.09 5.07
C SER A 250 5.96 10.24 5.44
N ASN A 251 5.91 9.47 6.54
CA ASN A 251 7.01 8.59 6.94
C ASN A 251 7.30 7.45 5.95
N ASP A 252 6.40 7.19 5.01
CA ASP A 252 6.55 6.15 3.99
C ASP A 252 7.17 6.68 2.68
N LEU A 253 7.30 8.00 2.53
CA LEU A 253 7.96 8.66 1.40
C LEU A 253 9.49 8.47 1.43
N PRO A 254 10.21 8.66 0.31
CA PRO A 254 11.66 8.80 0.32
C PRO A 254 12.13 9.92 1.25
N ARG A 255 13.31 9.75 1.88
CA ARG A 255 13.84 10.69 2.90
C ARG A 255 13.91 12.16 2.44
N ALA A 256 14.25 12.41 1.19
CA ALA A 256 14.26 13.77 0.62
C ALA A 256 12.86 14.40 0.74
N ARG A 257 11.84 13.70 0.25
CA ARG A 257 10.43 14.11 0.35
C ARG A 257 9.92 14.19 1.79
N GLN A 258 10.38 13.31 2.70
CA GLN A 258 10.01 13.40 4.12
C GLN A 258 10.41 14.74 4.75
N ARG A 259 11.59 15.25 4.40
CA ARG A 259 12.09 16.52 4.92
C ARG A 259 11.23 17.67 4.40
N VAL A 260 11.00 17.71 3.09
CA VAL A 260 10.17 18.73 2.44
C VAL A 260 8.74 18.72 3.00
N ALA A 261 8.13 17.54 3.13
CA ALA A 261 6.80 17.39 3.73
C ALA A 261 6.72 17.96 5.16
N ARG A 262 7.75 17.78 5.99
CA ARG A 262 7.77 18.32 7.37
C ARG A 262 7.89 19.84 7.38
N VAL A 263 8.72 20.41 6.50
CA VAL A 263 8.86 21.87 6.36
C VAL A 263 7.53 22.51 5.96
N GLN A 264 6.77 21.84 5.09
CA GLN A 264 5.44 22.28 4.66
C GLN A 264 4.31 21.91 5.64
N ASN A 265 4.61 21.42 6.84
CA ASN A 265 3.62 20.91 7.81
C ASN A 265 2.64 19.87 7.24
N HIS A 266 3.10 19.09 6.26
CA HIS A 266 2.32 18.09 5.53
C HIS A 266 1.14 18.68 4.74
N ILE A 267 1.21 19.96 4.37
CA ILE A 267 0.18 20.69 3.66
C ILE A 267 0.69 21.10 2.27
N CYS A 268 -0.16 20.97 1.26
CA CYS A 268 0.09 21.51 -0.07
C CYS A 268 -0.03 23.04 -0.01
N PRO A 269 1.02 23.80 -0.38
CA PRO A 269 1.01 25.26 -0.25
C PRO A 269 0.06 25.95 -1.24
N LEU A 270 -0.44 25.22 -2.25
CA LEU A 270 -1.30 25.76 -3.30
C LEU A 270 -2.79 25.67 -2.96
N CYS A 271 -3.24 24.53 -2.42
CA CYS A 271 -4.65 24.34 -2.02
C CYS A 271 -4.88 24.38 -0.50
N GLY A 272 -3.81 24.32 0.31
CA GLY A 272 -3.90 24.29 1.77
C GLY A 272 -4.39 22.96 2.35
N GLU A 273 -4.67 21.95 1.52
CA GLU A 273 -5.05 20.61 1.99
C GLU A 273 -3.81 19.78 2.38
N SER A 274 -4.02 18.67 3.07
CA SER A 274 -2.95 17.70 3.32
C SER A 274 -2.33 17.22 2.00
N ILE A 275 -1.00 17.12 1.91
CA ILE A 275 -0.28 16.59 0.73
C ILE A 275 -0.66 15.14 0.36
N HIS A 276 -1.37 14.45 1.25
CA HIS A 276 -1.89 13.10 1.07
C HIS A 276 -3.42 13.11 0.86
N ASN A 277 -3.93 13.97 -0.03
CA ASN A 277 -5.36 14.04 -0.36
C ASN A 277 -5.83 12.88 -1.27
N GLY A 278 -4.92 12.04 -1.76
CA GLY A 278 -5.21 10.91 -2.64
C GLY A 278 -4.66 11.08 -4.06
N GLU A 279 -4.24 12.29 -4.42
CA GLU A 279 -3.54 12.57 -5.68
C GLU A 279 -2.06 12.13 -5.64
N GLU A 280 -1.44 12.03 -6.82
CA GLU A 280 0.00 11.82 -6.93
C GLU A 280 0.76 13.06 -6.43
N ILE A 281 1.81 12.80 -5.64
CA ILE A 281 2.65 13.86 -5.07
C ILE A 281 3.79 14.19 -6.04
N HIS A 282 3.77 15.42 -6.54
CA HIS A 282 4.78 15.97 -7.42
C HIS A 282 5.74 16.88 -6.66
N GLU A 283 6.97 16.94 -7.14
CA GLU A 283 7.98 17.91 -6.73
C GLU A 283 7.91 19.10 -7.69
N HIS A 284 7.73 20.30 -7.13
CA HIS A 284 7.72 21.55 -7.89
C HIS A 284 8.88 22.43 -7.41
N HIS A 285 9.65 22.97 -8.37
CA HIS A 285 10.77 23.87 -8.09
C HIS A 285 10.29 25.32 -8.17
N LEU A 286 10.42 26.07 -7.07
CA LEU A 286 9.88 27.44 -6.96
C LEU A 286 10.59 28.44 -7.91
N TYR A 287 11.90 28.29 -8.09
CA TYR A 287 12.72 29.24 -8.86
C TYR A 287 13.33 28.61 -10.12
N GLY A 288 12.62 27.66 -10.74
CA GLY A 288 13.05 26.99 -11.97
C GLY A 288 13.78 25.66 -11.74
N ARG A 289 14.01 24.90 -12.83
CA ARG A 289 14.44 23.48 -12.79
C ARG A 289 15.80 23.22 -12.11
N GLN A 290 16.61 24.25 -11.88
CA GLN A 290 17.92 24.14 -11.24
C GLN A 290 17.92 24.56 -9.76
N SER A 291 16.79 25.03 -9.22
CA SER A 291 16.67 25.45 -7.82
C SER A 291 16.52 24.26 -6.88
N ASP A 292 17.23 24.30 -5.75
CA ASP A 292 17.10 23.35 -4.64
C ASP A 292 15.80 23.57 -3.81
N ASP A 293 15.05 24.64 -4.07
CA ASP A 293 13.81 24.97 -3.37
C ASP A 293 12.62 24.17 -3.93
N ILE A 294 12.60 22.91 -3.52
CA ILE A 294 11.56 21.94 -3.90
C ILE A 294 10.42 21.98 -2.88
N ILE A 295 9.20 22.09 -3.38
CA ILE A 295 7.96 21.90 -2.62
C ILE A 295 7.21 20.65 -3.11
N LEU A 296 6.51 19.98 -2.21
CA LEU A 296 5.57 18.92 -2.57
C LEU A 296 4.19 19.52 -2.81
N VAL A 297 3.60 19.13 -3.94
CA VAL A 297 2.28 19.58 -4.39
C VAL A 297 1.52 18.40 -4.99
N HIS A 298 0.19 18.49 -5.04
CA HIS A 298 -0.62 17.51 -5.77
C HIS A 298 -0.44 17.68 -7.27
N LEU A 299 -0.66 16.60 -8.05
CA LEU A 299 -0.60 16.62 -9.51
C LEU A 299 -1.42 17.77 -10.10
N TYR A 300 -2.68 17.93 -9.68
CA TYR A 300 -3.53 18.98 -10.24
C TYR A 300 -3.04 20.38 -9.86
N CYS A 301 -2.63 20.57 -8.61
CA CYS A 301 -2.03 21.82 -8.15
C CYS A 301 -0.76 22.15 -8.94
N HIS A 302 0.06 21.15 -9.27
CA HIS A 302 1.25 21.31 -10.07
C HIS A 302 0.93 21.75 -11.50
N GLN A 303 -0.08 21.14 -12.12
CA GLN A 303 -0.56 21.52 -13.46
C GLN A 303 -1.07 22.97 -13.49
N GLN A 304 -1.84 23.39 -12.47
CA GLN A 304 -2.35 24.76 -12.36
C GLN A 304 -1.23 25.82 -12.29
N VAL A 305 -0.12 25.52 -11.61
CA VAL A 305 1.02 26.44 -11.56
C VAL A 305 1.66 26.60 -12.94
N HIS A 306 1.85 25.49 -13.67
CA HIS A 306 2.42 25.56 -15.02
C HIS A 306 1.49 26.22 -16.03
N SER A 307 0.17 26.06 -15.91
CA SER A 307 -0.79 26.75 -16.79
C SER A 307 -0.79 28.25 -16.55
N ARG A 308 -0.87 28.70 -15.28
CA ARG A 308 -0.83 30.12 -14.91
C ARG A 308 0.47 30.81 -15.28
N ASN A 309 1.60 30.11 -15.20
CA ASN A 309 2.89 30.66 -15.61
C ASN A 309 3.01 30.83 -17.13
N ARG A 310 2.35 29.98 -17.93
CA ARG A 310 2.25 30.16 -19.39
C ARG A 310 1.39 31.36 -19.76
N GLU A 311 0.21 31.49 -19.16
CA GLU A 311 -0.68 32.65 -19.37
C GLU A 311 0.00 33.98 -19.04
N ARG A 312 0.82 34.03 -17.97
CA ARG A 312 1.62 35.21 -17.61
C ARG A 312 2.76 35.51 -18.58
N ALA A 313 3.40 34.48 -19.13
CA ALA A 313 4.46 34.65 -20.12
C ALA A 313 3.90 35.15 -21.45
N ASP A 314 2.74 34.62 -21.87
CA ASP A 314 2.05 35.03 -23.09
C ASP A 314 1.51 36.46 -22.98
N ALA A 315 1.06 36.88 -21.79
CA ALA A 315 0.61 38.25 -21.52
C ALA A 315 1.74 39.30 -21.41
N GLN A 316 3.02 38.88 -21.34
CA GLN A 316 4.18 39.78 -21.35
C GLN A 316 4.79 40.00 -22.74
N ILE A 317 4.32 39.24 -23.74
CA ILE A 317 4.80 39.28 -25.13
C ILE A 317 3.80 40.01 -26.05
N ALA A 318 2.58 40.28 -25.57
CA ALA A 318 1.54 41.06 -26.24
C ALA A 318 1.58 42.55 -25.83
#